data_AF-A0A947RJ99-F1
#
_entry.id   AF-A0A947RJ99-F1
#
_cell.length_a   1.000
_cell.length_b   1.000
_cell.length_c   1.000
_cell.angle_alpha   90.00
_cell.angle_beta   90.00
_cell.angle_gamma   90.00
#
_symmetry.space_group_name_H-M   'P 1'
#
loop_
_entity.id
_entity.type
_entity.pdbx_description
1 polymer ?
#
loop_
_entity_poly.entity_id
_entity_poly.type
_entity_poly.pdbx_seq_one_letter_code
_entity_poly.pdbx_strand_id
1 'polypeptide(L)'
;MKTKKLKFKTKNYNSKLKTFLILSYRFAFCVLSFALLSLPAKAAITSNVEPTSITNNSMIITWTTTDEAGTTEILYGIGSLTETTSAAGTTKYHYLEITGLYPNTTYQYKIKSNGVLYPPNPLPPLTFKTLEEPGGEYLFSFAVLNGIRYAEGKANSKGARGIPYEYCDEIISSEVTNINQHNVAFTVINGNLADSTYGDQAGTNLKTKLENLNGAADL
;
A
#
# COMPACT_ATOMS: atom_id res chain seq x y z
N MET A 1 3.51 81.49 -53.73
CA MET A 1 4.20 80.28 -53.23
C MET A 1 3.44 79.76 -52.01
N LYS A 2 2.72 78.63 -52.09
CA LYS A 2 1.93 78.06 -50.97
C LYS A 2 2.74 76.98 -50.26
N THR A 3 3.10 77.19 -48.99
CA THR A 3 3.78 76.20 -48.15
C THR A 3 2.77 75.30 -47.45
N LYS A 4 2.77 73.98 -47.74
CA LYS A 4 2.04 72.95 -46.98
C LYS A 4 2.78 72.64 -45.68
N LYS A 5 2.15 72.83 -44.52
CA LYS A 5 2.64 72.31 -43.22
C LYS A 5 2.29 70.83 -43.09
N LEU A 6 3.30 69.97 -42.92
CA LEU A 6 3.14 68.56 -42.57
C LEU A 6 2.82 68.45 -41.06
N LYS A 7 1.71 67.81 -40.69
CA LYS A 7 1.41 67.42 -39.30
C LYS A 7 1.93 66.00 -39.05
N PHE A 8 2.93 65.85 -38.20
CA PHE A 8 3.37 64.54 -37.71
C PHE A 8 2.44 64.06 -36.58
N LYS A 9 1.88 62.87 -36.73
CA LYS A 9 1.04 62.20 -35.73
C LYS A 9 1.96 61.40 -34.81
N THR A 10 2.12 61.81 -33.55
CA THR A 10 2.89 61.06 -32.55
C THR A 10 2.15 59.74 -32.21
N LYS A 11 2.77 58.61 -32.56
CA LYS A 11 2.22 57.27 -32.29
C LYS A 11 2.39 56.97 -30.80
N ASN A 12 1.29 56.61 -30.12
CA ASN A 12 1.25 56.43 -28.66
C ASN A 12 1.97 55.13 -28.22
N TYR A 13 3.31 55.17 -28.20
CA TYR A 13 4.18 54.04 -27.81
C TYR A 13 4.03 53.64 -26.33
N ASN A 14 3.60 54.56 -25.47
CA ASN A 14 3.56 54.37 -24.01
C ASN A 14 2.48 53.38 -23.56
N SER A 15 1.34 53.26 -24.25
CA SER A 15 0.29 52.30 -23.84
C SER A 15 0.68 50.86 -24.15
N LYS A 16 1.27 50.61 -25.33
CA LYS A 16 1.72 49.27 -25.75
C LYS A 16 2.84 48.75 -24.84
N LEU A 17 3.76 49.62 -24.42
CA LEU A 17 4.84 49.24 -23.50
C LEU A 17 4.31 48.89 -22.09
N LYS A 18 3.33 49.66 -21.58
CA LYS A 18 2.68 49.36 -20.29
C LYS A 18 1.92 48.04 -20.32
N THR A 19 1.17 47.78 -21.39
CA THR A 19 0.45 46.49 -21.57
C THR A 19 1.44 45.33 -21.65
N PHE A 20 2.55 45.50 -22.36
CA PHE A 20 3.60 44.47 -22.45
C PHE A 20 4.25 44.18 -21.09
N LEU A 21 4.58 45.21 -20.31
CA LEU A 21 5.13 45.07 -18.95
C LEU A 21 4.15 44.40 -17.97
N ILE A 22 2.86 44.73 -18.05
CA ILE A 22 1.83 44.09 -17.20
C ILE A 22 1.67 42.62 -17.58
N LEU A 23 1.68 42.31 -18.88
CA LEU A 23 1.53 40.94 -19.37
C LEU A 23 2.76 40.09 -19.03
N SER A 24 3.97 40.64 -19.13
CA SER A 24 5.20 39.95 -18.74
C SER A 24 5.26 39.70 -17.23
N TYR A 25 4.80 40.65 -16.41
CA TYR A 25 4.73 40.46 -14.95
C TYR A 25 3.68 39.41 -14.57
N ARG A 26 2.50 39.40 -15.22
CA ARG A 26 1.48 38.38 -14.99
C ARG A 26 1.93 37.00 -15.45
N PHE A 27 2.65 36.91 -16.57
CA PHE A 27 3.24 35.66 -17.04
C PHE A 27 4.31 35.15 -16.06
N ALA A 28 5.23 36.01 -15.63
CA ALA A 28 6.25 35.66 -14.64
C ALA A 28 5.64 35.23 -13.29
N PHE A 29 4.60 35.92 -12.82
CA PHE A 29 3.87 35.54 -11.61
C PHE A 29 3.14 34.20 -11.78
N CYS A 30 2.54 33.94 -12.94
CA CYS A 30 1.87 32.66 -13.23
C CYS A 30 2.87 31.51 -13.26
N VAL A 31 4.04 31.68 -13.91
CA VAL A 31 5.11 30.68 -13.96
C VAL A 31 5.69 30.42 -12.56
N LEU A 32 5.91 31.46 -11.75
CA LEU A 32 6.39 31.30 -10.38
C LEU A 32 5.35 30.62 -9.48
N SER A 33 4.07 30.93 -9.64
CA SER A 33 2.96 30.30 -8.92
C SER A 33 2.80 28.82 -9.30
N PHE A 34 2.99 28.49 -10.58
CA PHE A 34 2.95 27.10 -11.07
C PHE A 34 4.17 26.29 -10.58
N ALA A 35 5.35 26.91 -10.52
CA ALA A 35 6.55 26.28 -9.97
C ALA A 35 6.49 26.04 -8.45
N LEU A 36 5.73 26.87 -7.71
CA LEU A 36 5.47 26.70 -6.27
C LEU A 36 4.41 25.62 -5.96
N LEU A 37 3.62 25.20 -6.95
CA LEU A 37 2.60 24.15 -6.80
C LEU A 37 3.16 22.74 -7.01
N SER A 38 4.41 22.58 -7.47
CA SER A 38 5.05 21.28 -7.72
C SER A 38 6.20 21.02 -6.75
N LEU A 39 5.98 21.17 -5.45
CA LEU A 39 6.93 20.62 -4.48
C LEU A 39 6.96 19.10 -4.68
N PRO A 40 8.15 18.46 -4.77
CA PRO A 40 8.21 17.01 -4.79
C PRO A 40 7.46 16.47 -3.58
N ALA A 41 6.69 15.39 -3.77
CA ALA A 41 6.10 14.66 -2.66
C ALA A 41 7.18 14.43 -1.60
N LYS A 42 6.84 14.65 -0.33
CA LYS A 42 7.81 14.51 0.75
C LYS A 42 8.35 13.07 0.72
N ALA A 43 9.62 12.93 1.10
CA ALA A 43 10.27 11.63 1.07
C ALA A 43 9.67 10.77 2.18
N ALA A 44 8.97 9.70 1.82
CA ALA A 44 8.34 8.81 2.79
C ALA A 44 9.38 8.19 3.72
N ILE A 45 9.19 8.35 5.03
CA ILE A 45 10.10 7.78 6.03
C ILE A 45 9.64 6.35 6.34
N THR A 46 10.34 5.38 5.76
CA THR A 46 10.11 3.94 5.97
C THR A 46 10.65 3.50 7.34
N SER A 47 9.85 2.76 8.09
CA SER A 47 10.20 2.18 9.40
C SER A 47 9.52 0.82 9.60
N ASN A 48 9.91 0.10 10.67
CA ASN A 48 9.34 -1.20 11.06
C ASN A 48 9.35 -2.22 9.91
N VAL A 49 10.45 -2.28 9.16
CA VAL A 49 10.61 -3.22 8.05
C VAL A 49 10.84 -4.62 8.61
N GLU A 50 9.93 -5.53 8.31
CA GLU A 50 9.94 -6.88 8.88
C GLU A 50 9.43 -7.92 7.86
N PRO A 51 10.28 -8.89 7.43
CA PRO A 51 9.80 -10.12 6.83
C PRO A 51 9.03 -10.92 7.87
N THR A 52 7.72 -11.10 7.68
CA THR A 52 6.85 -11.74 8.68
C THR A 52 6.64 -13.24 8.41
N SER A 53 6.82 -13.67 7.16
CA SER A 53 6.76 -15.08 6.77
C SER A 53 7.70 -15.34 5.61
N ILE A 54 8.46 -16.43 5.66
CA ILE A 54 9.32 -16.89 4.57
C ILE A 54 9.07 -18.38 4.41
N THR A 55 8.70 -18.79 3.20
CA THR A 55 8.51 -20.19 2.82
C THR A 55 9.65 -20.65 1.90
N ASN A 56 9.55 -21.83 1.30
CA ASN A 56 10.47 -22.26 0.25
C ASN A 56 10.26 -21.49 -1.07
N ASN A 57 9.10 -20.86 -1.29
CA ASN A 57 8.76 -20.23 -2.57
C ASN A 57 8.15 -18.82 -2.46
N SER A 58 8.04 -18.27 -1.26
CA SER A 58 7.46 -16.95 -1.02
C SER A 58 8.07 -16.23 0.19
N MET A 59 7.86 -14.92 0.22
CA MET A 59 8.12 -14.06 1.37
C MET A 59 6.99 -13.05 1.53
N ILE A 60 6.52 -12.87 2.75
CA ILE A 60 5.66 -11.75 3.15
C ILE A 60 6.52 -10.75 3.93
N ILE A 61 6.33 -9.48 3.61
CA ILE A 61 7.02 -8.38 4.28
C ILE A 61 6.07 -7.21 4.55
N THR A 62 6.27 -6.60 5.71
CA THR A 62 5.51 -5.43 6.16
C THR A 62 6.45 -4.27 6.49
N TRP A 63 5.93 -3.05 6.38
CA TRP A 63 6.60 -1.84 6.85
C TRP A 63 5.58 -0.72 7.03
N THR A 64 6.01 0.38 7.64
CA THR A 64 5.20 1.58 7.80
C THR A 64 5.87 2.82 7.23
N THR A 65 5.08 3.77 6.73
CA THR A 65 5.54 5.13 6.44
C THR A 65 4.97 6.09 7.48
N THR A 66 5.87 6.78 8.20
CA THR A 66 5.48 7.55 9.40
C THR A 66 4.83 8.90 9.09
N ASP A 67 5.21 9.53 7.97
CA ASP A 67 4.83 10.89 7.66
C ASP A 67 3.63 10.99 6.71
N GLU A 68 3.62 10.25 5.61
CA GLU A 68 2.54 10.25 4.63
C GLU A 68 2.23 8.86 4.07
N ALA A 69 1.07 8.72 3.42
CA ALA A 69 0.74 7.49 2.70
C ALA A 69 1.65 7.33 1.48
N GLY A 70 2.25 6.16 1.33
CA GLY A 70 3.21 5.84 0.28
C GLY A 70 2.70 4.80 -0.71
N THR A 71 3.34 4.72 -1.88
CA THR A 71 3.24 3.52 -2.74
C THR A 71 3.83 2.29 -2.04
N THR A 72 3.33 1.11 -2.41
CA THR A 72 3.82 -0.18 -1.91
C THR A 72 4.55 -0.88 -3.04
N GLU A 73 5.89 -0.82 -3.06
CA GLU A 73 6.70 -1.43 -4.11
C GLU A 73 7.94 -2.11 -3.52
N ILE A 74 8.37 -3.23 -4.11
CA ILE A 74 9.61 -3.92 -3.76
C ILE A 74 10.38 -4.26 -5.02
N LEU A 75 11.66 -3.93 -5.03
CA LEU A 75 12.64 -4.40 -6.01
C LEU A 75 13.41 -5.56 -5.40
N TYR A 76 13.56 -6.67 -6.12
CA TYR A 76 14.19 -7.87 -5.58
C TYR A 76 14.92 -8.69 -6.66
N GLY A 77 15.73 -9.66 -6.23
CA GLY A 77 16.36 -10.62 -7.14
C GLY A 77 17.56 -11.35 -6.53
N ILE A 78 18.22 -12.18 -7.35
CA ILE A 78 19.38 -12.99 -6.95
C ILE A 78 20.64 -12.34 -7.51
N GLY A 79 21.58 -11.98 -6.62
CA GLY A 79 22.79 -11.26 -7.00
C GLY A 79 22.56 -9.78 -7.36
N SER A 80 21.43 -9.45 -7.98
CA SER A 80 21.02 -8.09 -8.39
C SER A 80 19.50 -7.91 -8.30
N LEU A 81 19.03 -6.66 -8.20
CA LEU A 81 17.61 -6.29 -8.12
C LEU A 81 17.00 -6.15 -9.53
N THR A 82 16.63 -7.27 -10.15
CA THR A 82 16.09 -7.29 -11.52
C THR A 82 14.57 -7.32 -11.59
N GLU A 83 13.92 -7.76 -10.52
CA GLU A 83 12.47 -7.92 -10.45
C GLU A 83 11.82 -6.78 -9.66
N THR A 84 10.55 -6.51 -9.93
CA THR A 84 9.75 -5.54 -9.17
C THR A 84 8.33 -6.06 -8.98
N THR A 85 7.77 -5.84 -7.79
CA THR A 85 6.38 -6.15 -7.46
C THR A 85 5.78 -4.99 -6.66
N SER A 86 4.46 -4.83 -6.72
CA SER A 86 3.75 -3.72 -6.09
C SER A 86 2.31 -4.06 -5.73
N ALA A 87 1.75 -3.28 -4.79
CA ALA A 87 0.33 -3.27 -4.48
C ALA A 87 -0.29 -1.93 -4.92
N ALA A 88 -1.56 -1.96 -5.32
CA ALA A 88 -2.27 -0.77 -5.78
C ALA A 88 -2.64 0.18 -4.63
N GLY A 89 -2.73 1.47 -4.95
CA GLY A 89 -3.10 2.52 -3.99
C GLY A 89 -1.92 3.04 -3.16
N THR A 90 -2.24 3.85 -2.15
CA THR A 90 -1.26 4.36 -1.18
C THR A 90 -1.75 4.14 0.25
N THR A 91 -0.83 3.82 1.15
CA THR A 91 -1.13 3.51 2.56
C THR A 91 0.03 3.90 3.45
N LYS A 92 -0.20 4.00 4.76
CA LYS A 92 0.87 4.09 5.77
C LYS A 92 1.29 2.74 6.34
N TYR A 93 0.49 1.70 6.10
CA TYR A 93 0.67 0.35 6.60
C TYR A 93 0.76 -0.58 5.40
N HIS A 94 1.99 -1.00 5.09
CA HIS A 94 2.29 -1.74 3.89
C HIS A 94 2.38 -3.23 4.18
N TYR A 95 1.86 -4.00 3.25
CA TYR A 95 1.94 -5.45 3.18
C TYR A 95 2.21 -5.81 1.73
N LEU A 96 3.16 -6.72 1.50
CA LEU A 96 3.38 -7.28 0.18
C LEU A 96 3.89 -8.73 0.29
N GLU A 97 3.33 -9.59 -0.55
CA GLU A 97 3.78 -10.96 -0.73
C GLU A 97 4.52 -11.11 -2.07
N ILE A 98 5.71 -11.71 -2.03
CA ILE A 98 6.49 -12.09 -3.20
C ILE A 98 6.38 -13.61 -3.33
N THR A 99 5.86 -14.11 -4.46
CA THR A 99 5.67 -15.54 -4.73
C THR A 99 6.53 -16.01 -5.91
N GLY A 100 6.62 -17.32 -6.13
CA GLY A 100 7.37 -17.90 -7.25
C GLY A 100 8.89 -17.86 -7.06
N LEU A 101 9.36 -17.76 -5.83
CA LEU A 101 10.79 -17.77 -5.49
C LEU A 101 11.35 -19.19 -5.57
N TYR A 102 12.66 -19.30 -5.83
CA TYR A 102 13.35 -20.58 -5.79
C TYR A 102 13.63 -21.03 -4.35
N PRO A 103 13.48 -22.32 -4.03
CA PRO A 103 13.86 -22.88 -2.72
C PRO A 103 15.33 -22.69 -2.39
N ASN A 104 15.64 -22.66 -1.09
CA ASN A 104 17.00 -22.59 -0.53
C ASN A 104 17.88 -21.48 -1.14
N THR A 105 17.27 -20.36 -1.54
CA THR A 105 17.92 -19.32 -2.34
C THR A 105 17.94 -18.00 -1.58
N THR A 106 19.11 -17.34 -1.57
CA THR A 106 19.27 -16.01 -0.97
C THR A 106 18.87 -14.94 -1.97
N TYR A 107 17.88 -14.14 -1.61
CA TYR A 107 17.41 -12.99 -2.36
C TYR A 107 17.88 -11.68 -1.71
N GLN A 108 18.10 -10.68 -2.55
CA GLN A 108 18.30 -9.30 -2.16
C GLN A 108 17.04 -8.49 -2.47
N TYR A 109 16.72 -7.49 -1.65
CA TYR A 109 15.58 -6.61 -1.89
C TYR A 109 15.77 -5.19 -1.35
N LYS A 110 15.05 -4.25 -1.96
CA LYS A 110 14.81 -2.90 -1.44
C LYS A 110 13.32 -2.58 -1.52
N ILE A 111 12.84 -1.88 -0.52
CA ILE A 111 11.49 -1.33 -0.48
C ILE A 111 11.50 0.02 -1.18
N LYS A 112 10.41 0.37 -1.87
CA LYS A 112 10.19 1.67 -2.47
C LYS A 112 8.82 2.20 -2.08
N SER A 113 8.79 3.38 -1.48
CA SER A 113 7.55 4.09 -1.14
C SER A 113 7.65 5.55 -1.58
N ASN A 114 6.71 6.00 -2.41
CA ASN A 114 6.73 7.33 -3.05
C ASN A 114 8.06 7.63 -3.75
N GLY A 115 8.63 6.62 -4.41
CA GLY A 115 9.91 6.78 -5.12
C GLY A 115 11.16 6.77 -4.23
N VAL A 116 11.02 6.67 -2.90
CA VAL A 116 12.14 6.60 -1.96
C VAL A 116 12.50 5.16 -1.67
N LEU A 117 13.77 4.79 -1.84
CA LEU A 117 14.29 3.46 -1.53
C LEU A 117 14.65 3.29 -0.06
N TYR A 118 14.35 2.12 0.49
CA TYR A 118 14.86 1.64 1.77
C TYR A 118 15.47 0.24 1.62
N PRO A 119 16.72 0.01 2.05
CA PRO A 119 17.68 1.02 2.52
C PRO A 119 18.05 2.03 1.40
N PRO A 120 18.25 3.32 1.74
CA PRO A 120 18.59 4.35 0.75
C PRO A 120 19.97 4.08 0.14
N ASN A 121 20.18 4.50 -1.11
CA ASN A 121 21.51 4.39 -1.74
C ASN A 121 22.53 5.28 -1.01
N PRO A 122 23.81 4.84 -0.88
CA PRO A 122 24.41 3.63 -1.46
C PRO A 122 24.34 2.40 -0.53
N LEU A 123 23.51 2.39 0.51
CA LEU A 123 23.44 1.25 1.44
C LEU A 123 23.05 -0.02 0.68
N PRO A 124 23.62 -1.18 1.07
CA PRO A 124 23.32 -2.46 0.43
C PRO A 124 21.83 -2.81 0.56
N PRO A 125 21.28 -3.61 -0.36
CA PRO A 125 19.97 -4.21 -0.21
C PRO A 125 19.84 -5.05 1.08
N LEU A 126 18.62 -5.22 1.57
CA LEU A 126 18.30 -6.22 2.58
C LEU A 126 18.34 -7.61 1.94
N THR A 127 18.45 -8.65 2.77
CA THR A 127 18.49 -10.03 2.28
C THR A 127 17.58 -10.93 3.08
N PHE A 128 17.01 -11.94 2.41
CA PHE A 128 16.36 -13.08 3.04
C PHE A 128 16.73 -14.35 2.29
N LYS A 129 16.54 -15.51 2.93
CA LYS A 129 16.77 -16.81 2.32
C LYS A 129 15.50 -17.63 2.41
N THR A 130 14.99 -18.09 1.27
CA THR A 130 13.86 -19.02 1.24
C THR A 130 14.24 -20.34 1.92
N LEU A 131 13.24 -21.02 2.47
CA LEU A 131 13.44 -22.32 3.09
C LEU A 131 13.78 -23.37 2.02
N GLU A 132 14.37 -24.48 2.47
CA GLU A 132 14.50 -25.66 1.63
C GLU A 132 13.12 -26.25 1.36
N GLU A 133 12.91 -26.75 0.14
CA GLU A 133 11.68 -27.44 -0.21
C GLU A 133 11.61 -28.78 0.54
N PRO A 134 10.52 -29.07 1.27
CA PRO A 134 10.35 -30.36 1.91
C PRO A 134 10.36 -31.50 0.88
N GLY A 135 11.18 -32.53 1.09
CA GLY A 135 11.30 -33.65 0.14
C GLY A 135 10.14 -34.66 0.15
N GLY A 136 9.07 -34.40 0.90
CA GLY A 136 7.88 -35.26 0.97
C GLY A 136 6.92 -35.01 -0.18
N GLU A 137 6.01 -35.95 -0.44
CA GLU A 137 4.90 -35.74 -1.37
C GLU A 137 3.95 -34.66 -0.82
N TYR A 138 3.65 -33.66 -1.64
CA TYR A 138 2.61 -32.68 -1.30
C TYR A 138 1.23 -33.35 -1.36
N LEU A 139 0.54 -33.38 -0.23
CA LEU A 139 -0.82 -33.93 -0.15
C LEU A 139 -1.87 -32.83 -0.30
N PHE A 140 -1.80 -31.81 0.54
CA PHE A 140 -2.73 -30.67 0.54
C PHE A 140 -2.21 -29.51 1.37
N SER A 141 -2.81 -28.33 1.17
CA SER A 141 -2.74 -27.19 2.07
C SER A 141 -4.06 -27.04 2.82
N PHE A 142 -4.02 -26.58 4.06
CA PHE A 142 -5.22 -26.24 4.85
C PHE A 142 -5.02 -24.89 5.51
N ALA A 143 -6.12 -24.16 5.75
CA ALA A 143 -6.08 -22.90 6.48
C ALA A 143 -6.46 -23.12 7.95
N VAL A 144 -5.94 -22.26 8.83
CA VAL A 144 -6.32 -22.20 10.25
C VAL A 144 -6.74 -20.79 10.59
N LEU A 145 -7.98 -20.63 11.05
CA LEU A 145 -8.51 -19.40 11.62
C LEU A 145 -8.68 -19.61 13.13
N ASN A 146 -7.93 -18.85 13.93
CA ASN A 146 -8.02 -18.94 15.37
C ASN A 146 -8.26 -17.59 16.03
N GLY A 147 -9.10 -17.56 17.07
CA GLY A 147 -9.20 -16.38 17.94
C GLY A 147 -9.78 -15.14 17.26
N ILE A 148 -10.67 -15.36 16.29
CA ILE A 148 -11.32 -14.34 15.45
C ILE A 148 -11.96 -13.22 16.30
N ARG A 149 -12.58 -13.56 17.44
CA ARG A 149 -13.25 -12.63 18.36
C ARG A 149 -14.20 -11.65 17.66
N TYR A 150 -14.97 -12.16 16.70
CA TYR A 150 -15.91 -11.37 15.92
C TYR A 150 -16.96 -10.70 16.82
N ALA A 151 -17.19 -9.40 16.63
CA ALA A 151 -18.08 -8.62 17.48
C ALA A 151 -18.77 -7.50 16.69
N GLU A 152 -19.82 -7.86 15.96
CA GLU A 152 -20.57 -6.88 15.17
C GLU A 152 -21.14 -5.75 16.04
N GLY A 153 -21.01 -4.51 15.55
CA GLY A 153 -21.55 -3.33 16.22
C GLY A 153 -20.87 -2.94 17.53
N LYS A 154 -19.81 -3.65 17.95
CA LYS A 154 -19.05 -3.31 19.14
C LYS A 154 -18.04 -2.20 18.82
N ALA A 155 -18.17 -1.07 19.51
CA ALA A 155 -17.24 0.04 19.35
C ALA A 155 -15.86 -0.27 19.96
N ASN A 156 -14.83 0.38 19.41
CA ASN A 156 -13.51 0.38 20.00
C ASN A 156 -13.56 1.11 21.35
N SER A 157 -13.11 0.45 22.42
CA SER A 157 -13.16 1.01 23.77
C SER A 157 -11.82 0.87 24.49
N LYS A 158 -11.54 1.83 25.38
CA LYS A 158 -10.39 1.76 26.29
C LYS A 158 -10.60 0.58 27.24
N GLY A 159 -10.00 -0.56 26.91
CA GLY A 159 -10.26 -1.84 27.59
C GLY A 159 -10.42 -3.02 26.62
N ALA A 160 -10.54 -2.77 25.31
CA ALA A 160 -10.62 -3.80 24.27
C ALA A 160 -9.30 -4.58 24.07
N ARG A 161 -8.26 -4.35 24.89
CA ARG A 161 -6.97 -5.07 24.85
C ARG A 161 -6.30 -5.09 23.47
N GLY A 162 -6.52 -4.06 22.67
CA GLY A 162 -5.99 -3.95 21.30
C GLY A 162 -6.82 -4.67 20.24
N ILE A 163 -8.02 -5.18 20.56
CA ILE A 163 -8.91 -5.81 19.59
C ILE A 163 -9.62 -4.72 18.77
N PRO A 164 -9.49 -4.75 17.42
CA PRO A 164 -10.07 -3.74 16.52
C PRO A 164 -11.52 -4.09 16.17
N TYR A 165 -12.44 -4.02 17.14
CA TYR A 165 -13.83 -4.47 16.96
C TYR A 165 -14.56 -3.76 15.80
N GLU A 166 -14.31 -2.47 15.58
CA GLU A 166 -14.93 -1.73 14.46
C GLU A 166 -14.52 -2.24 13.07
N TYR A 167 -13.41 -2.99 12.98
CA TYR A 167 -12.90 -3.56 11.73
C TYR A 167 -13.13 -5.07 11.62
N CYS A 168 -13.84 -5.70 12.57
CA CYS A 168 -13.98 -7.16 12.59
C CYS A 168 -14.67 -7.73 11.33
N ASP A 169 -15.59 -6.99 10.73
CA ASP A 169 -16.23 -7.35 9.46
C ASP A 169 -15.25 -7.37 8.29
N GLU A 170 -14.44 -6.32 8.18
CA GLU A 170 -13.43 -6.17 7.13
C GLU A 170 -12.35 -7.25 7.27
N ILE A 171 -11.85 -7.45 8.49
CA ILE A 171 -10.88 -8.50 8.82
C ILE A 171 -11.41 -9.87 8.40
N ILE A 172 -12.63 -10.24 8.82
CA ILE A 172 -13.15 -11.57 8.47
C ILE A 172 -13.37 -11.72 6.97
N SER A 173 -13.85 -10.68 6.31
CA SER A 173 -14.04 -10.71 4.86
C SER A 173 -12.71 -10.83 4.11
N SER A 174 -11.65 -10.16 4.58
CA SER A 174 -10.31 -10.26 4.00
C SER A 174 -9.69 -11.64 4.21
N GLU A 175 -9.84 -12.23 5.40
CA GLU A 175 -9.34 -13.57 5.69
C GLU A 175 -10.04 -14.64 4.83
N VAL A 176 -11.37 -14.60 4.73
CA VAL A 176 -12.13 -15.52 3.87
C VAL A 176 -11.70 -15.40 2.41
N THR A 177 -11.53 -14.16 1.92
CA THR A 177 -11.04 -13.91 0.57
C THR A 177 -9.64 -14.50 0.36
N ASN A 178 -8.73 -14.27 1.30
CA ASN A 178 -7.36 -14.76 1.23
C ASN A 178 -7.32 -16.30 1.22
N ILE A 179 -8.05 -16.96 2.12
CA ILE A 179 -8.12 -18.42 2.20
C ILE A 179 -8.66 -19.02 0.89
N ASN A 180 -9.71 -18.41 0.32
CA ASN A 180 -10.28 -18.85 -0.95
C ASN A 180 -9.28 -18.72 -2.11
N GLN A 181 -8.49 -17.64 -2.14
CA GLN A 181 -7.45 -17.44 -3.16
C GLN A 181 -6.34 -18.50 -3.10
N HIS A 182 -6.08 -19.05 -1.91
CA HIS A 182 -5.09 -20.11 -1.71
C HIS A 182 -5.58 -21.52 -2.06
N ASN A 183 -6.86 -21.69 -2.43
CA ASN A 183 -7.45 -22.97 -2.84
C ASN A 183 -7.11 -24.14 -1.90
N VAL A 184 -7.22 -23.90 -0.59
CA VAL A 184 -6.94 -24.91 0.43
C VAL A 184 -7.97 -26.06 0.39
N ALA A 185 -7.57 -27.25 0.83
CA ALA A 185 -8.44 -28.42 0.85
C ALA A 185 -9.57 -28.30 1.90
N PHE A 186 -9.26 -27.71 3.06
CA PHE A 186 -10.22 -27.41 4.12
C PHE A 186 -9.70 -26.29 5.02
N THR A 187 -10.60 -25.73 5.83
CA THR A 187 -10.28 -24.69 6.80
C THR A 187 -10.66 -25.15 8.21
N VAL A 188 -9.72 -25.06 9.15
CA VAL A 188 -9.96 -25.33 10.57
C VAL A 188 -10.25 -24.01 11.26
N ILE A 189 -11.43 -23.91 11.85
CA ILE A 189 -11.87 -22.71 12.58
C ILE A 189 -12.01 -23.09 14.06
N ASN A 190 -11.23 -22.48 14.93
CA ASN A 190 -11.24 -22.81 16.35
C ASN A 190 -10.96 -21.60 17.25
N GLY A 191 -11.31 -21.72 18.55
CA GLY A 191 -10.93 -20.76 19.61
C GLY A 191 -11.57 -19.37 19.51
N ASN A 192 -12.12 -18.88 20.64
CA ASN A 192 -12.63 -17.51 20.84
C ASN A 192 -13.23 -16.87 19.57
N LEU A 193 -14.27 -17.51 19.02
CA LEU A 193 -14.79 -17.16 17.70
C LEU A 193 -15.48 -15.79 17.69
N ALA A 194 -16.21 -15.47 18.75
CA ALA A 194 -17.02 -14.28 18.80
C ALA A 194 -17.04 -13.68 20.21
N ASP A 195 -16.93 -12.35 20.29
CA ASP A 195 -16.96 -11.56 21.53
C ASP A 195 -18.28 -10.76 21.56
N SER A 196 -19.37 -11.37 22.02
CA SER A 196 -20.66 -10.67 22.07
C SER A 196 -20.90 -9.96 23.42
N THR A 197 -21.77 -8.95 23.41
CA THR A 197 -22.54 -8.54 24.60
C THR A 197 -23.81 -9.41 24.75
N TYR A 198 -24.19 -10.19 23.73
CA TYR A 198 -25.56 -10.67 23.50
C TYR A 198 -25.73 -12.20 23.28
N GLY A 199 -24.78 -13.04 23.71
CA GLY A 199 -24.88 -14.49 23.43
C GLY A 199 -24.92 -14.77 21.92
N ASP A 200 -25.46 -15.91 21.51
CA ASP A 200 -25.36 -16.62 20.21
C ASP A 200 -25.52 -15.81 18.89
N GLN A 201 -25.89 -14.53 18.91
CA GLN A 201 -26.04 -13.69 17.71
C GLN A 201 -24.72 -13.47 16.95
N ALA A 202 -23.61 -13.39 17.66
CA ALA A 202 -22.31 -13.32 17.00
C ALA A 202 -21.95 -14.66 16.30
N GLY A 203 -22.64 -15.75 16.66
CA GLY A 203 -22.60 -17.02 15.93
C GLY A 203 -23.29 -16.94 14.57
N THR A 204 -24.50 -16.37 14.48
CA THR A 204 -25.22 -16.29 13.19
C THR A 204 -24.54 -15.36 12.19
N ASN A 205 -24.14 -14.17 12.60
CA ASN A 205 -23.53 -13.19 11.67
C ASN A 205 -22.11 -13.59 11.28
N LEU A 206 -21.35 -14.21 12.18
CA LEU A 206 -20.08 -14.84 11.83
C LEU A 206 -20.29 -16.04 10.89
N LYS A 207 -21.28 -16.89 11.15
CA LYS A 207 -21.59 -18.05 10.32
C LYS A 207 -21.83 -17.63 8.87
N THR A 208 -22.72 -16.67 8.62
CA THR A 208 -23.01 -16.18 7.25
C THR A 208 -21.75 -15.69 6.53
N LYS A 209 -20.77 -15.14 7.26
CA LYS A 209 -19.50 -14.73 6.65
C LYS A 209 -18.62 -15.92 6.30
N LEU A 210 -18.52 -16.90 7.22
CA LEU A 210 -17.72 -18.11 7.03
C LEU A 210 -18.30 -19.04 5.95
N GLU A 211 -19.62 -18.99 5.70
CA GLU A 211 -20.27 -19.69 4.56
C GLU A 211 -19.72 -19.25 3.19
N ASN A 212 -19.02 -18.11 3.10
CA ASN A 212 -18.35 -17.69 1.88
C ASN A 212 -17.00 -18.39 1.65
N LEU A 213 -16.53 -19.25 2.57
CA LEU A 213 -15.35 -20.09 2.32
C LEU A 213 -15.67 -21.13 1.23
N ASN A 214 -14.75 -21.33 0.29
CA ASN A 214 -14.87 -22.36 -0.72
C ASN A 214 -14.89 -23.73 -0.04
N GLY A 215 -15.90 -24.57 -0.37
CA GLY A 215 -16.08 -25.88 0.25
C GLY A 215 -16.74 -25.85 1.64
N ALA A 216 -17.31 -24.73 2.06
CA ALA A 216 -18.01 -24.56 3.34
C ALA A 216 -19.39 -25.26 3.44
N ALA A 217 -19.69 -26.22 2.56
CA ALA A 217 -21.02 -26.86 2.50
C ALA A 217 -21.42 -27.57 3.82
N ASP A 218 -20.44 -27.85 4.69
CA ASP A 218 -20.60 -28.55 5.97
C ASP A 218 -20.50 -27.61 7.22
N LEU A 219 -20.55 -26.27 7.06
CA LEU A 219 -20.52 -25.29 8.17
C LEU A 219 -21.89 -25.03 8.86
#